data_AF-A0A2V8GPN3-F1
#
_entry.id   AF-A0A2V8GPN3-F1
#
_cell.length_a   1.000
_cell.length_b   1.000
_cell.length_c   1.000
_cell.angle_alpha   90.00
_cell.angle_beta   90.00
_cell.angle_gamma   90.00
#
_symmetry.space_group_name_H-M   'P 1'
#
loop_
_entity.id
_entity.type
_entity.pdbx_description
1 polymer ?
#
loop_
_entity_poly.entity_id
_entity_poly.type
_entity_poly.pdbx_seq_one_letter_code
_entity_poly.pdbx_strand_id
1 'polypeptide(L)'
;MNEAFQLRLRRNGRTWPIDAFGGDGIVLSNERDAFPRTVTVEFDARSEVTRYRMNRVRQLKGWQGWQFNLKVTLRDGMLSFAGDDQHSLPGGAYWLRVSIADLKTPAGRLKLDIEDNQTDARVDVDVAADSRTVVVTAFDKFDPQIR
;
A
#
# COMPACT_ATOMS: atom_id res chain seq x y z
N MET A 1 -7.18 -6.40 -21.26
CA MET A 1 -7.14 -6.19 -19.81
C MET A 1 -5.68 -6.20 -19.45
N ASN A 2 -5.19 -5.12 -18.88
CA ASN A 2 -3.82 -4.86 -18.46
C ASN A 2 -3.89 -3.86 -17.29
N GLU A 3 -4.97 -3.93 -16.53
CA GLU A 3 -5.34 -2.92 -15.57
C GLU A 3 -4.30 -2.85 -14.46
N ALA A 4 -3.98 -1.63 -14.06
CA ALA A 4 -3.03 -1.36 -12.99
C ALA A 4 -3.33 -0.02 -12.32
N PHE A 5 -2.85 0.12 -11.09
CA PHE A 5 -2.94 1.37 -10.35
C PHE A 5 -1.64 1.74 -9.67
N GLN A 6 -1.49 3.03 -9.38
CA GLN A 6 -0.31 3.63 -8.78
C GLN A 6 -0.68 4.30 -7.46
N LEU A 7 0.09 4.01 -6.41
CA LEU A 7 0.03 4.67 -5.12
C LEU A 7 1.12 5.75 -5.07
N ARG A 8 0.69 7.01 -4.98
CA ARG A 8 1.57 8.16 -4.85
C ARG A 8 1.49 8.72 -3.44
N LEU A 9 2.63 8.80 -2.76
CA LEU A 9 2.72 9.44 -1.45
C LEU A 9 2.83 10.95 -1.60
N ARG A 10 2.13 11.67 -0.72
CA ARG A 10 2.21 13.12 -0.60
C ARG A 10 2.46 13.52 0.83
N ARG A 11 3.32 14.52 1.04
CA ARG A 11 3.56 15.14 2.34
C ARG A 11 3.42 16.64 2.21
N ASN A 12 2.59 17.25 3.05
CA ASN A 12 2.27 18.68 3.01
C ASN A 12 1.83 19.14 1.60
N GLY A 13 1.01 18.34 0.92
CA GLY A 13 0.48 18.64 -0.42
C GLY A 13 1.48 18.46 -1.58
N ARG A 14 2.72 18.05 -1.32
CA ARG A 14 3.74 17.79 -2.34
C ARG A 14 4.00 16.29 -2.48
N THR A 15 4.30 15.84 -3.69
CA THR A 15 4.75 14.46 -3.92
C THR A 15 5.97 14.16 -3.06
N TRP A 16 5.96 12.99 -2.41
CA TRP A 16 7.09 12.47 -1.67
C TRP A 16 7.52 11.14 -2.29
N PRO A 17 8.52 11.14 -3.18
CA PRO A 17 8.89 9.96 -3.95
C PRO A 17 9.40 8.81 -3.08
N ILE A 18 9.18 7.59 -3.57
CA ILE A 18 9.78 6.37 -3.05
C ILE A 18 11.04 6.09 -3.87
N ASP A 19 12.20 6.04 -3.21
CA ASP A 19 13.50 5.84 -3.86
C ASP A 19 13.81 4.35 -4.05
N ALA A 20 13.35 3.49 -3.13
CA ALA A 20 13.53 2.05 -3.22
C ALA A 20 12.32 1.28 -2.66
N PHE A 21 12.09 0.09 -3.21
CA PHE A 21 11.10 -0.89 -2.75
C PHE A 21 11.74 -2.29 -2.76
N GLY A 22 11.59 -3.01 -1.66
CA GLY A 22 12.10 -4.37 -1.50
C GLY A 22 11.30 -5.17 -0.48
N GLY A 23 11.78 -6.37 -0.13
CA GLY A 23 11.10 -7.26 0.81
C GLY A 23 10.84 -6.64 2.19
N ASP A 24 11.71 -5.72 2.60
CA ASP A 24 11.64 -5.07 3.92
C ASP A 24 10.77 -3.80 3.95
N GLY A 25 10.31 -3.33 2.79
CA GLY A 25 9.43 -2.16 2.67
C GLY A 25 9.90 -1.11 1.67
N ILE A 26 9.64 0.16 1.98
CA ILE A 26 9.99 1.31 1.14
C ILE A 26 11.03 2.22 1.78
N VAL A 27 11.87 2.85 0.96
CA VAL A 27 12.76 3.94 1.35
C VAL A 27 12.25 5.22 0.71
N LEU A 28 12.06 6.27 1.51
CA LEU A 28 11.49 7.53 1.05
C LEU A 28 12.59 8.54 0.71
N SER A 29 12.31 9.37 -0.28
CA SER A 29 13.27 10.36 -0.74
C SER A 29 13.63 11.38 0.32
N ASN A 30 14.92 11.69 0.42
CA ASN A 30 15.51 12.64 1.38
C ASN A 30 15.27 12.29 2.87
N GLU A 31 14.99 11.02 3.20
CA GLU A 31 15.05 10.58 4.60
C GLU A 31 16.50 10.33 5.03
N ARG A 32 16.83 10.76 6.26
CA ARG A 32 18.11 10.42 6.92
C ARG A 32 18.08 9.05 7.59
N ASP A 33 16.88 8.48 7.71
CA ASP A 33 16.68 7.19 8.36
C ASP A 33 17.10 6.07 7.41
N ALA A 34 17.95 5.17 7.89
CA ALA A 34 18.54 4.12 7.05
C ALA A 34 17.63 2.88 6.91
N PHE A 35 16.50 2.86 7.62
CA PHE A 35 15.64 1.69 7.71
C PHE A 35 14.44 1.78 6.76
N PRO A 36 14.19 0.74 5.93
CA PRO A 36 12.97 0.63 5.15
C PRO A 36 11.73 0.64 6.05
N ARG A 37 10.68 1.35 5.62
CA ARG A 37 9.39 1.39 6.31
C ARG A 37 8.49 0.31 5.74
N THR A 38 7.94 -0.53 6.60
CA THR A 38 6.92 -1.50 6.20
C THR A 38 5.68 -0.78 5.66
N VAL A 39 5.15 -1.28 4.54
CA VAL A 39 3.92 -0.79 3.92
C VAL A 39 2.89 -1.91 3.92
N THR A 40 1.68 -1.62 4.38
CA THR A 40 0.54 -2.51 4.26
C THR A 40 -0.53 -1.84 3.41
N VAL A 41 -0.98 -2.55 2.38
CA VAL A 41 -2.09 -2.13 1.52
C VAL A 41 -3.21 -3.14 1.64
N GLU A 42 -4.36 -2.71 2.17
CA GLU A 42 -5.62 -3.44 2.03
C GLU A 42 -6.32 -2.94 0.77
N PHE A 43 -6.92 -3.86 0.02
CA PHE A 43 -7.56 -3.58 -1.26
C PHE A 43 -8.75 -4.52 -1.46
N ASP A 44 -9.91 -3.98 -1.81
CA ASP A 44 -11.08 -4.78 -2.18
C ASP A 44 -12.08 -3.97 -3.02
N ALA A 45 -13.10 -4.65 -3.55
CA ALA A 45 -14.18 -4.05 -4.30
C ALA A 45 -15.00 -3.07 -3.45
N ARG A 46 -15.29 -1.90 -4.02
CA ARG A 46 -16.21 -0.89 -3.49
C ARG A 46 -17.63 -1.03 -4.03
N SER A 47 -17.83 -1.77 -5.12
CA SER A 47 -19.13 -2.05 -5.73
C SER A 47 -19.41 -3.54 -5.85
N GLU A 48 -20.70 -3.92 -5.88
CA GLU A 48 -21.17 -5.29 -6.13
C GLU A 48 -20.68 -5.83 -7.47
N VAL A 49 -20.70 -5.01 -8.53
CA VAL A 49 -20.25 -5.40 -9.87
C VAL A 49 -18.75 -5.71 -9.87
N THR A 50 -17.94 -4.86 -9.24
CA THR A 50 -16.50 -5.10 -9.10
C THR A 50 -16.22 -6.34 -8.26
N ARG A 51 -16.97 -6.54 -7.17
CA ARG A 51 -16.86 -7.73 -6.32
C ARG A 51 -17.16 -9.01 -7.10
N TYR A 52 -18.23 -9.01 -7.90
CA TYR A 52 -18.56 -10.12 -8.78
C TYR A 52 -17.42 -10.43 -9.76
N ARG A 53 -16.85 -9.40 -10.42
CA ARG A 53 -15.71 -9.56 -11.34
C ARG A 53 -14.48 -10.13 -10.62
N MET A 54 -14.13 -9.62 -9.43
CA MET A 54 -13.02 -10.15 -8.62
C MET A 54 -13.24 -11.61 -8.23
N ASN A 55 -14.44 -11.97 -7.77
CA ASN A 55 -14.79 -13.34 -7.42
C ASN A 55 -14.69 -14.27 -8.63
N ARG A 56 -15.10 -13.80 -9.82
CA ARG A 56 -14.95 -14.56 -11.06
C ARG A 56 -13.49 -14.80 -11.41
N VAL A 57 -12.62 -13.78 -11.26
CA VAL A 57 -11.17 -13.94 -11.44
C VAL A 57 -10.62 -14.98 -10.46
N ARG A 58 -10.94 -14.88 -9.16
CA ARG A 58 -10.52 -15.86 -8.15
C ARG A 58 -10.91 -17.29 -8.54
N GLN A 59 -12.16 -17.48 -8.95
CA GLN A 59 -12.67 -18.78 -9.40
C GLN A 59 -11.89 -19.32 -10.60
N LEU A 60 -11.65 -18.48 -11.61
CA LEU A 60 -10.93 -18.87 -12.82
C LEU A 60 -9.46 -19.19 -12.56
N LYS A 61 -8.83 -18.52 -11.58
CA LYS A 61 -7.44 -18.72 -11.19
C LYS A 61 -7.25 -19.80 -10.12
N GLY A 62 -8.33 -20.33 -9.57
CA GLY A 62 -8.28 -21.29 -8.44
C GLY A 62 -7.76 -20.67 -7.14
N TRP A 63 -7.88 -19.36 -6.96
CA TRP A 63 -7.47 -18.68 -5.74
C TRP A 63 -8.48 -18.89 -4.61
N GLN A 64 -8.00 -18.94 -3.36
CA GLN A 64 -8.87 -19.04 -2.19
C GLN A 64 -9.79 -17.80 -2.08
N GLY A 65 -10.95 -17.95 -1.43
CA GLY A 65 -12.03 -16.95 -1.43
C GLY A 65 -11.65 -15.55 -0.95
N TRP A 66 -10.56 -15.42 -0.19
CA TRP A 66 -10.05 -14.16 0.37
C TRP A 66 -8.71 -13.71 -0.22
N GLN A 67 -8.19 -14.46 -1.19
CA GLN A 67 -6.91 -14.19 -1.81
C GLN A 67 -7.12 -13.41 -3.11
N PHE A 68 -6.31 -12.37 -3.31
CA PHE A 68 -6.22 -11.66 -4.58
C PHE A 68 -4.77 -11.27 -4.81
N ASN A 69 -4.12 -11.92 -5.78
CA ASN A 69 -2.69 -11.75 -5.98
C ASN A 69 -2.42 -10.54 -6.87
N LEU A 70 -1.64 -9.61 -6.33
CA LEU A 70 -1.14 -8.43 -7.05
C LEU A 70 0.39 -8.48 -7.10
N LYS A 71 0.94 -8.05 -8.24
CA LYS A 71 2.36 -7.75 -8.40
C LYS A 71 2.60 -6.30 -8.08
N VAL A 72 3.64 -6.02 -7.30
CA VAL A 72 4.02 -4.67 -6.90
C VAL A 72 5.40 -4.35 -7.45
N THR A 73 5.55 -3.19 -8.08
CA THR A 73 6.82 -2.68 -8.58
C THR A 73 6.97 -1.21 -8.23
N LEU A 74 8.21 -0.71 -8.17
CA LEU A 74 8.48 0.72 -8.08
C LEU A 74 8.58 1.30 -9.48
N ARG A 75 7.78 2.33 -9.78
CA ARG A 75 7.79 3.04 -11.07
C ARG A 75 7.62 4.54 -10.83
N ASP A 76 8.54 5.35 -11.32
CA ASP A 76 8.48 6.82 -11.27
C ASP A 76 8.24 7.37 -9.84
N GLY A 77 8.88 6.75 -8.84
CA GLY A 77 8.74 7.13 -7.43
C GLY A 77 7.41 6.73 -6.77
N MET A 78 6.63 5.84 -7.41
CA MET A 78 5.32 5.35 -6.95
C MET A 78 5.30 3.82 -6.89
N LEU A 79 4.51 3.25 -5.97
CA LEU A 79 4.24 1.81 -6.01
C LEU A 79 3.17 1.54 -7.05
N SER A 80 3.50 0.74 -8.06
CA SER A 80 2.60 0.29 -9.11
C SER A 80 2.11 -1.12 -8.79
N PHE A 81 0.81 -1.33 -8.84
CA PHE A 81 0.13 -2.58 -8.56
C PHE A 81 -0.57 -3.07 -9.83
N ALA A 82 -0.29 -4.31 -10.23
CA ALA A 82 -0.94 -4.97 -11.35
C ALA A 82 -1.46 -6.35 -10.91
N GLY A 83 -2.39 -6.92 -11.66
CA GLY A 83 -2.77 -8.31 -11.48
C GLY A 83 -1.58 -9.26 -11.70
N ASP A 84 -1.69 -10.49 -11.20
CA ASP A 84 -0.69 -11.55 -11.45
C ASP A 84 -0.42 -11.79 -12.95
N ASP A 85 -1.43 -11.53 -13.79
CA ASP A 85 -1.29 -11.41 -15.25
C ASP A 85 -2.33 -10.41 -15.79
N GLN A 86 -2.32 -10.23 -17.11
CA GLN A 86 -3.18 -9.32 -17.86
C GLN A 86 -4.69 -9.51 -17.60
N HIS A 87 -5.15 -10.67 -17.11
CA HIS A 87 -6.56 -10.94 -16.83
C HIS A 87 -6.89 -11.02 -15.33
N SER A 88 -5.93 -10.70 -14.47
CA SER A 88 -6.03 -10.91 -13.03
C SER A 88 -6.54 -9.70 -12.24
N LEU A 89 -6.55 -8.50 -12.82
CA LEU A 89 -7.15 -7.31 -12.22
C LEU A 89 -8.19 -6.74 -13.18
N PRO A 90 -9.49 -6.80 -12.88
CA PRO A 90 -10.51 -6.21 -13.76
C PRO A 90 -10.64 -4.70 -13.57
N GLY A 91 -11.18 -3.99 -14.56
CA GLY A 91 -11.66 -2.62 -14.38
C GLY A 91 -12.84 -2.57 -13.40
N GLY A 92 -12.91 -1.50 -12.59
CA GLY A 92 -13.97 -1.31 -11.61
C GLY A 92 -13.69 -0.31 -10.51
N ALA A 93 -14.62 -0.26 -9.55
CA ALA A 93 -14.57 0.61 -8.38
C ALA A 93 -14.05 -0.15 -7.15
N TYR A 94 -12.96 0.36 -6.60
CA TYR A 94 -12.20 -0.22 -5.49
C TYR A 94 -12.12 0.73 -4.31
N TRP A 95 -11.75 0.16 -3.17
CA TRP A 95 -11.26 0.92 -2.03
C TRP A 95 -9.90 0.39 -1.57
N LEU A 96 -9.10 1.29 -0.99
CA LEU A 96 -7.81 0.95 -0.40
C LEU A 96 -7.70 1.49 1.03
N ARG A 97 -6.96 0.78 1.87
CA ARG A 97 -6.40 1.31 3.11
C ARG A 97 -4.90 1.13 3.08
N VAL A 98 -4.17 2.18 3.42
CA VAL A 98 -2.71 2.18 3.38
C VAL A 98 -2.20 2.49 4.79
N SER A 99 -1.29 1.67 5.28
CA SER A 99 -0.55 1.92 6.52
C SER A 99 0.94 1.88 6.21
N ILE A 100 1.70 2.84 6.75
CA ILE A 100 3.15 2.91 6.58
C ILE A 100 3.76 3.12 7.96
N ALA A 101 4.77 2.32 8.29
CA ALA A 101 5.46 2.41 9.57
C ALA A 101 5.97 3.83 9.83
N ASP A 102 5.76 4.31 11.06
CA ASP A 102 6.15 5.62 11.57
C ASP A 102 5.63 6.83 10.76
N LEU A 103 4.54 6.63 10.00
CA LEU A 103 3.78 7.68 9.34
C LEU A 103 2.30 7.62 9.70
N LYS A 104 1.69 8.79 9.80
CA LYS A 104 0.22 8.91 9.85
C LYS A 104 -0.33 8.89 8.44
N THR A 105 -1.14 7.89 8.13
CA THR A 105 -1.89 7.77 6.87
C THR A 105 -3.37 8.14 7.08
N PRO A 106 -4.16 8.33 6.00
CA PRO A 106 -5.59 8.60 6.13
C PRO A 106 -6.32 7.42 6.81
N ALA A 107 -7.10 7.69 7.86
CA ALA A 107 -7.79 6.66 8.65
C ALA A 107 -8.89 5.89 7.87
N GLY A 108 -9.34 6.44 6.75
CA GLY A 108 -10.47 5.93 5.97
C GLY A 108 -10.08 5.09 4.75
N ARG A 109 -11.11 4.60 4.07
CA ARG A 109 -10.98 3.94 2.76
C ARG A 109 -10.78 5.00 1.67
N LEU A 110 -9.64 4.94 0.99
CA LEU A 110 -9.38 5.70 -0.23
C LEU A 110 -10.17 5.09 -1.37
N LYS A 111 -10.77 5.91 -2.22
CA LYS A 111 -11.50 5.44 -3.41
C LYS A 111 -10.53 5.36 -4.57
N LEU A 112 -10.65 4.30 -5.36
CA LEU A 112 -9.91 4.13 -6.61
C LEU A 112 -10.89 3.58 -7.65
N ASP A 113 -10.99 4.25 -8.77
CA ASP A 113 -11.72 3.76 -9.92
C ASP A 113 -10.70 3.46 -11.02
N ILE A 114 -10.79 2.26 -11.59
CA ILE A 114 -9.91 1.76 -12.65
C ILE A 114 -10.77 1.53 -13.88
N GLU A 115 -10.52 2.28 -14.95
CA GLU A 115 -11.19 2.11 -16.23
C GLU A 115 -10.66 0.87 -16.97
N ASP A 116 -11.44 0.35 -17.92
CA ASP A 116 -11.03 -0.83 -18.70
C ASP A 116 -9.76 -0.50 -19.52
N ASN A 117 -8.74 -1.36 -19.40
CA ASN A 117 -7.37 -1.19 -19.94
C ASN A 117 -6.56 0.00 -19.38
N GLN A 118 -6.98 0.61 -18.27
CA GLN A 118 -6.20 1.67 -17.63
C GLN A 118 -5.01 1.10 -16.86
N THR A 119 -3.79 1.55 -17.17
CA THR A 119 -2.54 1.02 -16.59
C THR A 119 -1.91 1.92 -15.52
N ASP A 120 -2.50 3.08 -15.27
CA ASP A 120 -1.94 4.17 -14.48
C ASP A 120 -2.97 4.87 -13.58
N ALA A 121 -4.05 4.16 -13.23
CA ALA A 121 -5.07 4.67 -12.30
C ALA A 121 -4.40 5.11 -11.00
N ARG A 122 -4.62 6.35 -10.54
CA ARG A 122 -3.80 6.91 -9.45
C ARG A 122 -4.60 7.09 -8.17
N VAL A 123 -3.98 6.68 -7.05
CA VAL A 123 -4.44 7.02 -5.70
C VAL A 123 -3.36 7.83 -4.97
N ASP A 124 -3.75 9.01 -4.49
CA ASP A 124 -2.90 9.87 -3.68
C ASP A 124 -3.10 9.56 -2.20
N VAL A 125 -2.00 9.35 -1.48
CA VAL A 125 -1.99 9.08 -0.04
C VAL A 125 -1.28 10.22 0.66
N ASP A 126 -2.04 11.06 1.35
CA ASP A 126 -1.48 12.10 2.20
C ASP A 126 -0.94 11.52 3.49
N VAL A 127 0.36 11.67 3.70
CA VAL A 127 1.06 11.19 4.88
C VAL A 127 1.61 12.37 5.69
N ALA A 128 1.62 12.19 7.00
CA ALA A 128 2.26 13.09 7.94
C ALA A 128 3.26 12.31 8.80
N ALA A 129 4.26 13.02 9.35
CA ALA A 129 5.13 12.44 10.34
C ALA A 129 4.30 11.94 11.53
N ASP A 130 4.66 10.78 12.06
CA ASP A 130 4.11 10.37 13.32
C ASP A 130 4.68 11.22 14.46
N SER A 131 3.81 12.00 15.10
CA SER A 131 4.18 12.89 16.19
C SER A 131 4.29 12.18 17.55
N ARG A 132 4.16 10.84 17.58
CA ARG A 132 4.32 10.08 18.82
C ARG A 132 5.76 10.20 19.30
N THR A 133 5.94 10.68 20.53
CA THR A 133 7.23 10.71 21.22
C THR A 133 7.25 9.58 22.23
N VAL A 134 8.25 8.69 22.14
CA VAL A 134 8.49 7.68 23.18
C VAL A 134 9.44 8.29 24.19
N VAL A 135 8.95 8.52 25.41
CA VAL A 135 9.80 8.89 26.54
C VAL A 135 10.38 7.62 27.12
N VAL A 136 11.64 7.32 26.79
CA VAL A 136 12.38 6.21 27.40
C VAL A 136 12.95 6.71 28.72
N THR A 137 12.44 6.20 29.84
CA THR A 137 13.05 6.44 31.14
C THR A 137 14.08 5.34 31.38
N ALA A 138 15.35 5.71 31.56
CA ALA A 138 16.38 4.74 31.89
C ALA A 138 16.08 4.13 33.27
N PHE A 139 16.18 2.81 33.38
CA PHE A 139 16.22 2.16 34.68
C PHE A 139 17.66 2.27 35.22
N ASP A 140 17.84 2.92 36.36
CA ASP A 140 19.17 3.10 36.97
C ASP A 140 19.76 1.80 37.54
N LYS A 141 19.00 0.70 37.56
CA LYS A 141 19.45 -0.62 38.01
C LYS A 141 18.86 -1.72 37.13
N PHE A 142 19.72 -2.49 36.48
CA PHE A 142 19.38 -3.79 35.90
C PHE A 142 18.95 -4.71 37.06
N ASP A 143 17.76 -5.31 36.97
CA ASP A 143 17.28 -6.29 37.96
C ASP A 143 17.93 -7.65 37.65
N PRO A 144 18.86 -8.14 38.50
CA PRO A 144 19.55 -9.41 38.25
C PRO A 144 18.62 -10.64 38.38
N GLN A 145 17.34 -10.47 38.74
CA GLN A 145 16.37 -11.57 38.82
C GLN A 145 15.64 -11.86 37.51
N ILE A 146 15.79 -11.03 36.48
CA ILE A 146 15.25 -11.31 35.13
C ILE A 146 16.31 -12.10 34.37
N ARG A 147 16.14 -13.42 34.28
CA ARG A 147 16.89 -14.35 33.43
C ARG A 147 16.06 -14.80 32.24
#